data_AF-A0A836C8A4-F1
#
_entry.id   AF-A0A836C8A4-F1
#
_cell.length_a   1.000
_cell.length_b   1.000
_cell.length_c   1.000
_cell.angle_alpha   90.00
_cell.angle_beta   90.00
_cell.angle_gamma   90.00
#
_symmetry.space_group_name_H-M   'P 1'
#
loop_
_entity.id
_entity.type
_entity.pdbx_description
1 polymer ?
#
loop_
_entity_poly.entity_id
_entity_poly.type
_entity_poly.pdbx_seq_one_letter_code
_entity_poly.pdbx_strand_id
1 'polypeptide(L)'
;MSPVVDHYFDIIYGPNPASDYQFDVIVDSCVAKVFAIKRPGVDEFLEQVSKHYEVIVFTASLPEYANPLLDLLDPKGYITGRLFREHCTRVGGFSGDFYLKNLTLLRDDMDLSNIIIVENNRDAYMLQPTNGNECTTWRGDPWDHELFIIADFLEKIKDVTNVRD
;
A
#
# COMPACT_ATOMS: atom_id res chain seq x y z
N MET A 1 -6.56 16.40 3.45
CA MET A 1 -7.10 15.04 3.31
C MET A 1 -5.98 14.05 3.52
N SER A 2 -6.29 12.86 4.03
CA SER A 2 -5.29 11.83 4.29
C SER A 2 -5.69 10.57 3.55
N PRO A 3 -5.16 10.31 2.34
CA PRO A 3 -5.40 9.07 1.64
C PRO A 3 -4.50 8.04 2.31
N VAL A 4 -5.13 6.99 2.82
CA VAL A 4 -4.39 5.85 3.31
C VAL A 4 -4.09 4.99 2.10
N VAL A 5 -2.95 5.23 1.50
CA VAL A 5 -2.59 4.57 0.26
C VAL A 5 -1.83 3.29 0.55
N ASP A 6 -2.51 2.16 0.41
CA ASP A 6 -1.84 0.87 0.51
C ASP A 6 -1.25 0.38 -0.82
N HIS A 7 -0.18 -0.41 -0.67
CA HIS A 7 0.50 -1.25 -1.64
C HIS A 7 0.64 -0.72 -3.07
N TYR A 8 1.64 0.15 -3.28
CA TYR A 8 2.17 0.39 -4.63
C TYR A 8 3.25 -0.57 -5.11
N PHE A 9 3.40 -1.70 -4.43
CA PHE A 9 4.50 -2.61 -4.71
C PHE A 9 3.98 -4.03 -4.65
N ASP A 10 3.37 -4.47 -5.74
CA ASP A 10 3.34 -5.90 -6.03
C ASP A 10 4.76 -6.33 -6.34
N ILE A 11 5.52 -6.59 -5.29
CA ILE A 11 6.86 -7.10 -5.42
C ILE A 11 6.76 -8.54 -5.88
N ILE A 12 7.30 -8.79 -7.06
CA ILE A 12 7.50 -10.16 -7.51
C ILE A 12 8.61 -10.77 -6.66
N TYR A 13 8.20 -11.74 -5.87
CA TYR A 13 9.12 -12.58 -5.10
C TYR A 13 9.81 -13.59 -6.00
N GLY A 14 11.11 -13.74 -5.81
CA GLY A 14 11.89 -14.81 -6.40
C GLY A 14 13.22 -14.31 -6.94
N PRO A 15 14.21 -15.20 -7.13
CA PRO A 15 15.50 -14.81 -7.68
C PRO A 15 15.29 -14.16 -9.05
N ASN A 16 15.47 -12.85 -9.13
CA ASN A 16 15.35 -12.10 -10.37
C ASN A 16 16.58 -11.19 -10.53
N PRO A 17 17.41 -11.39 -11.58
CA PRO A 17 18.52 -10.50 -11.88
C PRO A 17 18.11 -9.04 -12.10
N ALA A 18 16.84 -8.80 -12.46
CA ALA A 18 16.25 -7.48 -12.66
C ALA A 18 15.58 -6.91 -11.38
N SER A 19 15.92 -7.44 -10.20
CA SER A 19 15.44 -6.86 -8.94
C SER A 19 16.07 -5.49 -8.68
N ASP A 20 15.21 -4.53 -8.32
CA ASP A 20 15.63 -3.20 -7.88
C ASP A 20 16.23 -3.25 -6.47
N TYR A 21 15.67 -4.10 -5.61
CA TYR A 21 16.14 -4.27 -4.23
C TYR A 21 16.41 -5.72 -3.88
N GLN A 22 17.46 -5.91 -3.09
CA GLN A 22 17.83 -7.20 -2.52
C GLN A 22 18.23 -6.98 -1.06
N PHE A 23 17.57 -7.68 -0.15
CA PHE A 23 17.86 -7.58 1.28
C PHE A 23 17.52 -8.89 1.98
N ASP A 24 18.09 -9.08 3.17
CA ASP A 24 17.87 -10.27 3.97
C ASP A 24 16.84 -9.96 5.07
N VAL A 25 15.89 -10.87 5.28
CA VAL A 25 14.93 -10.83 6.37
C VAL A 25 15.11 -12.03 7.27
N ILE A 26 14.97 -11.83 8.57
CA ILE A 26 15.03 -12.90 9.56
C ILE A 26 13.60 -13.28 9.92
N VAL A 27 13.21 -14.51 9.61
CA VAL A 27 11.90 -15.08 9.97
C VAL A 27 12.16 -16.39 10.69
N ASP A 28 11.66 -16.53 11.92
CA ASP A 28 11.81 -17.73 12.75
C ASP A 28 13.27 -18.23 12.86
N SER A 29 14.20 -17.30 13.08
CA SER A 29 15.66 -17.56 13.14
C SER A 29 16.30 -18.07 11.83
N CYS A 30 15.56 -18.06 10.72
CA CYS A 30 16.07 -18.35 9.39
C CYS A 30 16.28 -17.06 8.60
N VAL A 31 17.38 -16.97 7.84
CA VAL A 31 17.62 -15.86 6.93
C VAL A 31 17.00 -16.20 5.57
N ALA A 32 16.05 -15.38 5.13
CA ALA A 32 15.48 -15.44 3.79
C ALA A 32 15.94 -14.21 2.99
N LYS A 33 16.42 -14.43 1.76
CA LYS A 33 16.76 -13.34 0.85
C LYS A 33 15.52 -12.91 0.07
N VAL A 34 15.19 -11.63 0.16
CA VAL A 34 14.14 -10.98 -0.59
C VAL A 34 14.71 -10.37 -1.86
N PHE A 35 13.96 -10.50 -2.93
CA PHE A 35 14.16 -9.79 -4.19
C PHE A 35 12.89 -9.00 -4.46
N ALA A 36 13.04 -7.71 -4.75
CA ALA A 36 11.93 -6.81 -4.98
C ALA A 36 12.11 -6.01 -6.27
N ILE A 37 11.00 -5.81 -6.98
CA ILE A 37 10.92 -4.98 -8.17
C ILE A 37 9.89 -3.90 -7.91
N LYS A 38 10.21 -2.67 -8.32
CA LYS A 38 9.34 -1.51 -8.23
C LYS A 38 8.32 -1.54 -9.35
N ARG A 39 7.06 -1.26 -9.03
CA ARG A 39 6.06 -0.99 -10.05
C ARG A 39 6.44 0.30 -10.79
N PRO A 40 6.36 0.36 -12.13
CA PRO A 40 6.64 1.58 -12.88
C PRO A 40 5.86 2.79 -12.36
N GLY A 41 6.53 3.94 -12.25
CA GLY A 41 5.93 5.22 -11.85
C GLY A 41 5.79 5.44 -10.34
N VAL A 42 6.30 4.54 -9.52
CA VAL A 42 6.00 4.58 -8.08
C VAL A 42 6.75 5.67 -7.30
N ASP A 43 7.94 6.05 -7.74
CA ASP A 43 8.67 7.18 -7.14
C ASP A 43 7.93 8.49 -7.41
N GLU A 44 7.50 8.67 -8.65
CA GLU A 44 6.70 9.81 -9.09
C GLU A 44 5.35 9.83 -8.39
N PHE A 45 4.72 8.67 -8.23
CA PHE A 45 3.47 8.52 -7.50
C PHE A 45 3.61 9.04 -6.06
N LEU A 46 4.59 8.53 -5.29
CA LEU A 46 4.78 8.91 -3.89
C LEU A 46 5.10 10.41 -3.76
N GLU A 47 5.94 10.94 -4.66
CA GLU A 47 6.28 12.36 -4.68
C GLU A 47 5.08 13.25 -5.03
N GLN A 48 4.24 12.84 -5.98
CA GLN A 48 3.07 13.64 -6.39
C GLN A 48 1.99 13.62 -5.31
N VAL A 49 1.66 12.43 -4.81
CA VAL A 49 0.58 12.28 -3.83
C VAL A 49 0.95 12.93 -2.50
N SER A 50 2.18 12.74 -1.98
CA SER A 50 2.60 13.35 -0.70
C SER A 50 2.50 14.88 -0.62
N LYS A 51 2.41 15.59 -1.75
CA LYS A 51 2.17 17.04 -1.79
C LYS A 51 0.79 17.45 -1.30
N HIS A 52 -0.19 16.55 -1.35
CA HIS A 52 -1.59 16.83 -1.11
C HIS A 52 -2.17 16.05 0.08
N TYR A 53 -1.40 15.10 0.57
CA TYR A 53 -1.94 13.93 1.23
C TYR A 53 -0.95 13.34 2.23
N GLU A 54 -1.45 12.92 3.38
CA GLU A 54 -0.71 12.10 4.35
C GLU A 54 -0.68 10.64 3.87
N VAL A 55 0.47 10.15 3.42
CA VAL A 55 0.59 8.80 2.82
C VAL A 55 0.87 7.76 3.91
N ILE A 56 -0.11 6.87 4.15
CA ILE A 56 0.02 5.75 5.08
C ILE A 56 0.01 4.43 4.31
N VAL A 57 1.07 3.61 4.45
CA VAL A 57 1.08 2.23 3.94
C VAL A 57 0.35 1.32 4.93
N PHE A 58 -0.61 0.52 4.48
CA PHE A 58 -1.39 -0.39 5.32
C PHE A 58 -1.41 -1.81 4.75
N THR A 59 -0.33 -2.55 4.98
CA THR A 59 -0.11 -3.88 4.40
C THR A 59 -0.54 -5.02 5.34
N ALA A 60 -1.03 -6.12 4.77
CA ALA A 60 -1.21 -7.38 5.50
C ALA A 60 0.12 -8.16 5.67
N SER A 61 1.27 -7.57 5.34
CA SER A 61 2.60 -8.14 5.53
C SER A 61 3.12 -7.95 6.95
N LEU A 62 4.16 -8.70 7.32
CA LEU A 62 4.84 -8.55 8.61
C LEU A 62 5.81 -7.36 8.60
N PRO A 63 5.98 -6.65 9.72
CA PRO A 63 6.91 -5.52 9.84
C PRO A 63 8.37 -5.87 9.50
N GLU A 64 8.82 -7.09 9.84
CA GLU A 64 10.19 -7.57 9.61
C GLU A 64 10.57 -7.62 8.14
N TYR A 65 9.57 -7.82 7.28
CA TYR A 65 9.70 -7.78 5.83
C TYR A 65 9.45 -6.38 5.26
N ALA A 66 8.35 -5.76 5.67
CA ALA A 66 7.86 -4.56 5.04
C ALA A 66 8.70 -3.31 5.40
N ASN A 67 9.26 -3.22 6.61
CA ASN A 67 10.06 -2.06 7.00
C ASN A 67 11.32 -1.88 6.14
N PRO A 68 12.23 -2.88 6.01
CA PRO A 68 13.44 -2.71 5.20
C PRO A 68 13.12 -2.35 3.75
N LEU A 69 12.06 -2.94 3.20
CA LEU A 69 11.60 -2.63 1.86
C LEU A 69 11.17 -1.17 1.73
N LEU A 70 10.29 -0.70 2.62
CA LEU A 70 9.77 0.66 2.59
C LEU A 70 10.89 1.69 2.83
N ASP A 71 11.90 1.36 3.64
CA ASP A 71 13.08 2.21 3.86
C ASP A 71 13.94 2.37 2.60
N LEU A 72 14.14 1.28 1.84
CA LEU A 72 14.86 1.32 0.56
C LEU A 72 14.07 2.09 -0.51
N LEU A 73 12.76 1.97 -0.44
CA LEU A 73 11.85 2.44 -1.44
C LEU A 73 11.52 3.93 -1.34
N ASP A 74 11.37 4.45 -0.12
CA ASP A 74 11.04 5.84 0.15
C ASP A 74 12.18 6.54 0.91
N PRO A 75 13.34 6.75 0.28
CA PRO A 75 14.46 7.43 0.93
C PRO A 75 14.19 8.92 1.18
N LYS A 76 13.12 9.48 0.58
CA LYS A 76 12.73 10.88 0.72
C LYS A 76 11.73 11.12 1.86
N GLY A 77 11.16 10.05 2.43
CA GLY A 77 10.24 10.13 3.57
C GLY A 77 8.86 10.68 3.22
N TYR A 78 8.33 10.31 2.06
CA TYR A 78 6.96 10.63 1.64
C TYR A 78 5.90 9.85 2.42
N ILE A 79 6.21 8.65 2.90
CA ILE A 79 5.36 7.77 3.70
C ILE A 79 5.42 8.24 5.16
N THR A 80 4.31 8.74 5.67
CA THR A 80 4.20 9.32 7.02
C THR A 80 3.73 8.32 8.07
N GLY A 81 3.14 7.20 7.65
CA GLY A 81 2.66 6.14 8.54
C GLY A 81 2.78 4.75 7.93
N ARG A 82 2.95 3.74 8.80
CA ARG A 82 3.03 2.33 8.40
C ARG A 82 2.17 1.48 9.33
N LEU A 83 1.26 0.72 8.75
CA LEU A 83 0.39 -0.25 9.41
C LEU A 83 0.62 -1.60 8.77
N PHE A 84 0.81 -2.61 9.60
CA PHE A 84 1.14 -3.97 9.20
C PHE A 84 0.04 -4.95 9.61
N ARG A 85 0.28 -6.25 9.39
CA ARG A 85 -0.66 -7.34 9.67
C ARG A 85 -1.31 -7.28 11.05
N GLU A 86 -0.57 -6.90 12.09
CA GLU A 86 -1.09 -6.79 13.45
C GLU A 86 -2.15 -5.69 13.64
N HIS A 87 -2.22 -4.73 12.70
CA HIS A 87 -3.23 -3.67 12.66
C HIS A 87 -4.46 -4.07 11.84
N CYS A 88 -4.41 -5.18 11.09
CA CYS A 88 -5.56 -5.69 10.36
C CYS A 88 -6.56 -6.38 11.30
N THR A 89 -7.84 -6.28 10.97
CA THR A 89 -8.88 -7.13 11.55
C THR A 89 -8.76 -8.52 10.92
N ARG A 90 -8.23 -9.47 11.70
CA ARG A 90 -8.11 -10.87 11.30
C ARG A 90 -9.48 -11.56 11.33
N VAL A 91 -9.87 -12.13 10.19
CA VAL A 91 -11.10 -12.93 10.04
C VAL A 91 -10.70 -14.36 9.71
N GLY A 92 -11.01 -15.28 10.63
CA GLY A 92 -10.74 -16.71 10.41
C GLY A 92 -11.61 -17.30 9.31
N GLY A 93 -10.99 -18.02 8.38
CA GLY A 93 -11.66 -18.69 7.28
C GLY A 93 -11.30 -20.18 7.18
N PHE A 94 -12.12 -20.95 6.46
CA PHE A 94 -11.88 -22.38 6.24
C PHE A 94 -10.63 -22.67 5.41
N SER A 95 -10.18 -21.72 4.59
CA SER A 95 -9.02 -21.85 3.70
C SER A 95 -7.81 -21.00 4.13
N GLY A 96 -7.87 -20.43 5.34
CA GLY A 96 -6.87 -19.49 5.85
C GLY A 96 -7.51 -18.24 6.45
N ASP A 97 -6.67 -17.44 7.10
CA ASP A 97 -7.09 -16.15 7.66
C ASP A 97 -7.14 -15.08 6.56
N PHE A 98 -8.14 -14.21 6.64
CA PHE A 98 -8.25 -12.99 5.87
C PHE A 98 -7.91 -11.79 6.74
N TYR A 99 -7.30 -10.77 6.16
CA TYR A 99 -6.87 -9.56 6.87
C TYR A 99 -7.61 -8.37 6.29
N LEU A 100 -8.58 -7.86 7.05
CA LEU A 100 -9.36 -6.68 6.67
C LEU A 100 -8.71 -5.41 7.23
N LYS A 101 -8.74 -4.34 6.44
CA LYS A 101 -8.19 -3.02 6.75
C LYS A 101 -9.33 -2.12 7.19
N ASN A 102 -9.57 -2.10 8.49
CA ASN A 102 -10.63 -1.26 9.04
C ASN A 102 -10.16 0.20 9.10
N LEU A 103 -10.64 1.01 8.16
CA LEU A 103 -10.26 2.43 8.04
C LEU A 103 -10.70 3.25 9.26
N THR A 104 -11.71 2.81 10.01
CA THR A 104 -12.13 3.50 11.24
C THR A 104 -11.10 3.41 12.37
N LEU A 105 -10.11 2.53 12.26
CA LEU A 105 -9.06 2.35 13.26
C LEU A 105 -7.80 3.14 12.95
N LEU A 106 -7.77 3.87 11.83
CA LEU A 106 -6.60 4.65 11.44
C LEU A 106 -6.34 5.78 12.42
N ARG A 107 -7.38 6.58 12.71
CA ARG A 107 -7.33 7.70 13.65
C ARG A 107 -8.72 8.00 14.20
N ASP A 108 -8.80 8.20 15.51
CA ASP A 108 -10.06 8.51 16.20
C ASP A 108 -10.66 9.87 15.79
N ASP A 109 -9.85 10.79 15.27
CA ASP A 109 -10.21 12.15 14.91
C ASP A 109 -10.50 12.36 13.41
N MET A 110 -10.51 11.29 12.60
CA MET A 110 -10.62 11.39 11.15
C MET A 110 -11.96 10.86 10.62
N ASP A 111 -12.68 11.72 9.89
CA ASP A 111 -13.91 11.31 9.19
C ASP A 111 -13.55 10.52 7.91
N LEU A 112 -14.26 9.40 7.67
CA LEU A 112 -14.10 8.57 6.47
C LEU A 112 -14.28 9.34 5.17
N SER A 113 -14.99 10.47 5.16
CA SER A 113 -15.06 11.38 4.01
C SER A 113 -13.71 11.93 3.55
N ASN A 114 -12.67 11.84 4.39
CA ASN A 114 -11.32 12.34 4.09
C ASN A 114 -10.29 11.21 3.86
N ILE A 115 -10.73 9.95 3.86
CA ILE A 115 -9.87 8.77 3.72
C ILE A 115 -10.20 8.06 2.42
N ILE A 116 -9.20 7.83 1.58
CA ILE A 116 -9.31 6.95 0.41
C ILE A 116 -8.25 5.87 0.52
N ILE A 117 -8.62 4.62 0.24
CA ILE A 117 -7.70 3.49 0.16
C ILE A 117 -7.52 3.06 -1.28
N VAL A 118 -6.28 2.92 -1.72
CA VAL A 118 -5.94 2.28 -3.01
C VAL A 118 -5.51 0.87 -2.72
N GLU A 119 -6.11 -0.11 -3.37
CA GLU A 119 -5.92 -1.52 -3.02
C GLU A 119 -6.24 -2.45 -4.19
N ASN A 120 -5.43 -3.49 -4.41
CA ASN A 120 -5.64 -4.47 -5.49
C ASN A 120 -6.53 -5.66 -5.07
N ASN A 121 -6.85 -5.78 -3.78
CA ASN A 121 -7.75 -6.77 -3.22
C ASN A 121 -9.00 -6.10 -2.60
N ARG A 122 -10.13 -6.19 -3.30
CA ARG A 122 -11.42 -5.65 -2.84
C ARG A 122 -11.85 -6.16 -1.46
N ASP A 123 -11.53 -7.40 -1.13
CA ASP A 123 -11.92 -7.97 0.16
C ASP A 123 -11.21 -7.27 1.32
N ALA A 124 -10.00 -6.74 1.11
CA ALA A 124 -9.22 -6.11 2.17
C ALA A 124 -9.89 -4.84 2.72
N TYR A 125 -10.66 -4.10 1.94
CA TYR A 125 -11.35 -2.88 2.39
C TYR A 125 -12.88 -3.03 2.45
N MET A 126 -13.40 -4.26 2.50
CA MET A 126 -14.86 -4.52 2.46
C MET A 126 -15.65 -3.88 3.61
N LEU A 127 -14.98 -3.49 4.70
CA LEU A 127 -15.60 -2.78 5.83
C LEU A 127 -15.98 -1.34 5.47
N GLN A 128 -15.32 -0.74 4.47
CA GLN A 128 -15.58 0.61 3.95
C GLN A 128 -15.45 0.62 2.42
N PRO A 129 -16.34 -0.07 1.68
CA PRO A 129 -16.19 -0.30 0.24
C PRO A 129 -16.24 0.98 -0.59
N THR A 130 -16.93 2.02 -0.12
CA THR A 130 -17.04 3.32 -0.80
C THR A 130 -15.79 4.18 -0.67
N ASN A 131 -14.87 3.81 0.22
CA ASN A 131 -13.58 4.48 0.39
C ASN A 131 -12.49 3.88 -0.51
N GLY A 132 -12.78 2.80 -1.24
CA GLY A 132 -11.81 2.08 -2.04
C GLY A 132 -11.71 2.57 -3.48
N ASN A 133 -10.48 2.83 -3.92
CA ASN A 133 -10.07 2.94 -5.31
C ASN A 133 -9.31 1.66 -5.68
N GLU A 134 -10.01 0.73 -6.34
CA GLU A 134 -9.44 -0.56 -6.72
C GLU A 134 -8.36 -0.38 -7.79
N CYS A 135 -7.18 -0.93 -7.57
CA CYS A 135 -6.10 -0.93 -8.56
C CYS A 135 -5.81 -2.33 -9.11
N THR A 136 -5.19 -2.38 -10.27
CA THR A 136 -4.81 -3.67 -10.86
C THR A 136 -3.68 -4.36 -10.08
N THR A 137 -3.76 -5.69 -9.91
CA THR A 137 -2.62 -6.49 -9.46
C THR A 137 -1.52 -6.45 -10.51
N TRP A 138 -0.36 -5.94 -10.14
CA TRP A 138 0.81 -5.89 -11.00
C TRP A 138 1.64 -7.17 -10.86
N ARG A 139 2.13 -7.66 -12.00
CA ARG A 139 2.89 -8.92 -12.08
C ARG A 139 4.19 -8.75 -12.86
N GLY A 140 4.79 -7.56 -12.76
CA GLY A 140 6.08 -7.28 -13.39
C GLY A 140 6.02 -6.72 -14.80
N ASP A 141 4.86 -6.29 -15.29
CA ASP A 141 4.78 -5.64 -16.59
C ASP A 141 5.57 -4.32 -16.56
N PRO A 142 6.68 -4.18 -17.31
CA PRO A 142 7.46 -2.94 -17.31
C PRO A 142 6.72 -1.79 -18.00
N TRP A 143 5.61 -2.06 -18.70
CA TRP A 143 4.76 -1.07 -19.36
C TRP A 143 3.48 -0.77 -18.58
N ASP A 144 3.43 -1.14 -17.29
CA ASP A 144 2.32 -0.75 -16.41
C ASP A 144 2.25 0.78 -16.26
N HIS A 145 1.04 1.33 -16.31
CA HIS A 145 0.79 2.77 -16.15
C HIS A 145 -0.25 3.08 -15.06
N GLU A 146 -0.64 2.09 -14.27
CA GLU A 146 -1.74 2.21 -13.31
C GLU A 146 -1.48 3.34 -12.31
N LEU A 147 -0.24 3.46 -11.83
CA LEU A 147 0.12 4.43 -10.80
C LEU A 147 -0.01 5.86 -11.30
N PHE A 148 0.32 6.12 -12.57
CA PHE A 148 0.13 7.43 -13.16
C PHE A 148 -1.36 7.80 -13.27
N ILE A 149 -2.22 6.82 -13.60
CA ILE A 149 -3.67 7.02 -13.69
C ILE A 149 -4.24 7.32 -12.29
N ILE A 150 -3.81 6.58 -11.28
CA ILE A 150 -4.27 6.78 -9.90
C ILE A 150 -3.77 8.11 -9.34
N ALA A 151 -2.51 8.50 -9.60
CA ALA A 151 -1.98 9.80 -9.18
C ALA A 151 -2.79 10.97 -9.77
N ASP A 152 -3.09 10.93 -11.07
CA ASP A 152 -3.92 11.95 -11.75
C ASP A 152 -5.34 12.00 -11.18
N PHE A 153 -5.95 10.84 -10.90
CA PHE A 153 -7.26 10.78 -10.24
C PHE A 153 -7.22 11.40 -8.83
N LEU A 154 -6.25 11.00 -8.00
CA LEU A 154 -6.08 11.54 -6.65
C LEU A 154 -5.86 13.05 -6.69
N GLU A 155 -5.00 13.55 -7.59
CA GLU A 155 -4.80 14.99 -7.73
C GLU A 155 -6.09 15.75 -8.06
N LYS A 156 -6.99 15.17 -8.88
CA LYS A 156 -8.29 15.80 -9.23
C LYS A 156 -9.27 15.86 -8.07
N ILE A 157 -9.20 14.91 -7.13
CA ILE A 157 -10.13 14.85 -6.00
C ILE A 157 -9.56 15.46 -4.72
N LYS A 158 -8.35 16.02 -4.74
CA LYS A 158 -7.64 16.50 -3.54
C LYS A 158 -8.31 17.62 -2.75
N ASP A 159 -9.35 18.26 -3.29
CA ASP A 159 -10.09 19.38 -2.68
C ASP A 159 -11.60 19.08 -2.50
N VAL A 160 -12.06 17.84 -2.77
CA VAL A 160 -13.47 17.45 -2.54
C VAL A 160 -13.78 17.37 -1.05
N THR A 161 -15.02 17.67 -0.67
CA THR A 161 -15.46 17.60 0.74
C THR A 161 -15.67 16.18 1.24
N ASN A 162 -15.86 15.22 0.33
CA ASN A 162 -16.05 13.82 0.63
C ASN A 162 -15.56 12.98 -0.54
N VAL A 163 -14.53 12.15 -0.31
CA VAL A 163 -13.89 11.33 -1.35
C VAL A 163 -14.75 10.16 -1.86
N ARG A 164 -15.93 9.97 -1.27
CA ARG A 164 -16.88 8.90 -1.59
C ARG A 164 -17.98 9.33 -2.57
N ASP A 165 -18.02 10.61 -2.92
CA ASP A 165 -19.00 11.21 -3.84
C ASP A 165 -18.45 11.28 -5.27
#